data_AF-A0A3C1P902-F1
#
_entry.id   AF-A0A3C1P902-F1
#
_cell.length_a   1.000
_cell.length_b   1.000
_cell.length_c   1.000
_cell.angle_alpha   90.00
_cell.angle_beta   90.00
_cell.angle_gamma   90.00
#
_symmetry.space_group_name_H-M   'P 1'
#
loop_
_entity.id
_entity.type
_entity.pdbx_description
1 polymer ?
#
loop_
_entity_poly.entity_id
_entity_poly.type
_entity_poly.pdbx_seq_one_letter_code
_entity_poly.pdbx_strand_id
1 'polypeptide(L)' 'MPSGQTHDRITLWSLPFIAGLTWSQTRSSHLTFLVTGSFLFSGLMFGPDLDIDSQQFQRWGMLRCFWVP' A
#
# COMPACT_ATOMS: atom_id res chain seq x y z
N MET A 1 14.57 4.58 12.88
CA MET A 1 13.35 4.02 12.26
C MET A 1 13.74 3.46 10.90
N PRO A 2 13.27 2.28 10.48
CA PRO A 2 13.65 1.74 9.18
C PRO A 2 13.15 2.68 8.09
N SER A 3 13.97 2.92 7.06
CA SER A 3 13.66 3.86 5.99
C SER A 3 12.36 3.46 5.26
N GLY A 4 11.60 4.43 4.74
CA GLY A 4 10.35 4.17 4.00
C GLY A 4 10.49 3.10 2.90
N GLN A 5 11.68 2.96 2.31
CA GLN A 5 12.01 1.91 1.35
C GLN A 5 11.88 0.48 1.90
N THR A 6 12.21 0.25 3.18
CA THR A 6 12.03 -1.05 3.82
C THR A 6 10.54 -1.36 4.00
N HIS A 7 9.75 -0.34 4.33
CA HIS A 7 8.30 -0.48 4.47
C HIS A 7 7.64 -0.83 3.13
N ASP A 8 8.02 -0.14 2.05
CA ASP A 8 7.51 -0.43 0.71
C ASP A 8 7.87 -1.84 0.24
N ARG A 9 9.09 -2.29 0.54
CA ARG A 9 9.51 -3.65 0.24
C ARG A 9 8.65 -4.65 1.01
N ILE A 10 8.34 -4.41 2.27
CA ILE A 10 7.45 -5.28 3.05
C ILE A 10 6.04 -5.29 2.46
N THR A 11 5.49 -4.13 2.07
CA THR A 11 4.19 -4.05 1.40
C THR A 11 4.19 -4.80 0.07
N LEU A 12 5.24 -4.65 -0.75
CA LEU A 12 5.36 -5.35 -2.04
C LEU A 12 5.56 -6.86 -1.88
N TRP A 13 6.34 -7.30 -0.89
CA TRP A 13 6.54 -8.72 -0.60
C TRP A 13 5.32 -9.39 0.04
N SER A 14 4.49 -8.64 0.78
CA SER A 14 3.26 -9.17 1.38
C SER A 14 2.08 -9.23 0.40
N LEU A 15 2.10 -8.44 -0.68
CA LEU A 15 1.07 -8.49 -1.73
C LEU A 15 0.83 -9.87 -2.35
N PRO A 16 1.84 -10.62 -2.83
CA PRO A 16 1.59 -11.94 -3.41
C PRO A 16 1.04 -12.92 -2.39
N PHE A 17 1.39 -12.76 -1.11
CA PHE A 17 0.85 -13.59 -0.04
C PHE A 17 -0.63 -13.30 0.18
N ILE A 18 -1.02 -12.02 0.26
CA ILE A 18 -2.41 -11.59 0.43
C ILE A 18 -3.24 -11.96 -0.81
N ALA A 19 -2.69 -11.78 -2.01
CA ALA A 19 -3.32 -12.18 -3.26
C ALA A 19 -3.58 -13.69 -3.31
N GLY A 20 -2.59 -14.51 -2.93
CA GLY A 20 -2.73 -15.96 -2.88
C GLY A 20 -3.75 -16.42 -1.85
N LEU A 21 -3.76 -15.82 -0.66
CA LEU A 21 -4.67 -16.17 0.43
C LEU A 21 -6.12 -15.79 0.09
N THR A 22 -6.33 -14.58 -0.45
CA THR A 22 -7.65 -14.11 -0.87
C THR A 22 -8.20 -14.89 -2.06
N TRP A 23 -7.35 -15.23 -3.04
CA TRP A 23 -7.77 -16.09 -4.15
C TRP A 23 -8.08 -17.51 -3.70
N SER A 24 -7.29 -18.08 -2.78
CA SER A 24 -7.53 -19.41 -2.21
C SER A 24 -8.88 -19.49 -1.47
N GLN A 25 -9.21 -18.49 -0.66
CA GLN A 25 -10.48 -18.45 0.07
C GLN A 25 -11.68 -18.13 -0.82
N THR A 26 -11.53 -17.16 -1.72
CA THR A 26 -12.69 -16.60 -2.43
C THR A 26 -12.91 -17.25 -3.79
N ARG A 27 -11.86 -17.83 -4.40
CA ARG A 27 -11.80 -18.32 -5.80
C ARG A 27 -12.30 -17.35 -6.87
N SER A 28 -12.51 -16.09 -6.50
CA SER A 28 -13.01 -15.03 -7.36
C SER A 28 -11.90 -14.03 -7.64
N SER A 29 -11.59 -13.84 -8.92
CA SER A 29 -10.59 -12.87 -9.38
C SER A 29 -10.99 -11.44 -9.04
N HIS A 30 -12.29 -11.12 -9.10
CA HIS A 30 -12.79 -9.77 -8.84
C HIS A 30 -12.56 -9.33 -7.39
N LEU A 31 -12.86 -10.22 -6.43
CA LEU A 31 -12.66 -9.94 -5.01
C LEU A 31 -11.18 -9.93 -4.64
N THR A 32 -10.38 -10.79 -5.25
CA THR A 32 -8.91 -10.79 -5.09
C THR A 32 -8.32 -9.46 -5.56
N PHE A 33 -8.74 -8.95 -6.72
CA PHE A 33 -8.30 -7.64 -7.26
C PHE A 33 -8.69 -6.48 -6.34
N LEU A 34 -9.93 -6.47 -5.84
CA LEU A 34 -10.37 -5.44 -4.90
C LEU A 34 -9.52 -5.46 -3.62
N VAL A 35 -9.37 -6.62 -2.98
CA VAL A 35 -8.64 -6.71 -1.70
C VAL A 35 -7.15 -6.38 -1.87
N THR A 36 -6.50 -6.91 -2.90
CA THR A 36 -5.08 -6.61 -3.15
C THR A 36 -4.85 -5.15 -3.55
N GLY A 37 -5.75 -4.57 -4.35
CA GLY A 37 -5.72 -3.16 -4.71
C GLY A 37 -5.93 -2.25 -3.50
N SER A 38 -6.92 -2.55 -2.65
CA SER A 38 -7.17 -1.82 -1.40
C SER A 38 -5.99 -1.93 -0.43
N PHE A 39 -5.39 -3.11 -0.29
CA PHE A 39 -4.22 -3.32 0.55
C PHE A 39 -2.99 -2.55 0.06
N LEU A 40 -2.72 -2.60 -1.25
CA LEU A 40 -1.63 -1.83 -1.87
C LEU A 40 -1.85 -0.32 -1.64
N PHE A 41 -3.06 0.15 -1.91
CA PHE A 41 -3.42 1.56 -1.75
C PHE A 41 -3.24 2.02 -0.30
N SER A 42 -3.78 1.26 0.65
CA SER A 42 -3.65 1.54 2.08
C SER A 42 -2.19 1.51 2.55
N GLY A 43 -1.39 0.54 2.09
CA GLY A 43 0.03 0.42 2.47
C GLY A 43 0.90 1.55 1.92
N LEU A 44 0.60 2.04 0.71
CA LEU A 44 1.26 3.20 0.11
C LEU A 44 0.77 4.53 0.70
N MET A 45 -0.49 4.58 1.16
CA MET A 45 -1.08 5.80 1.71
C MET A 45 -0.69 6.01 3.18
N PHE A 46 -0.65 4.95 3.98
CA PHE A 46 -0.35 5.00 5.42
C PHE A 46 1.05 4.45 5.74
N GLY A 47 2.07 5.02 5.09
CA GLY A 47 3.46 4.72 5.41
C GLY A 47 3.83 5.18 6.83
N PRO A 48 4.84 4.56 7.47
CA PRO A 48 5.27 4.86 8.85
C PRO A 48 5.89 6.25 9.02
N ASP A 49 5.98 7.03 7.93
CA ASP A 49 6.56 8.38 7.85
C ASP A 49 5.53 9.48 8.16
N LEU A 50 4.52 9.19 8.99
CA LEU A 50 3.61 10.21 9.51
C LEU A 50 4.31 11.18 10.51
N ASP A 51 5.51 10.80 10.97
CA ASP A 51 6.26 11.47 12.05
C ASP A 51 7.60 12.11 11.58
N ILE A 52 7.96 11.99 10.29
CA ILE A 52 9.19 12.57 9.70
C ILE A 52 8.80 13.44 8.50
N ASP A 53 9.45 14.61 8.33
CA ASP A 53 9.15 15.63 7.31
C ASP A 53 8.64 15.03 5.98
N SER A 54 7.36 15.27 5.71
CA SER A 54 6.52 14.46 4.83
C SER A 54 7.01 14.35 3.38
N GLN A 55 7.82 13.33 3.09
CA GLN A 55 8.13 12.93 1.71
C GLN A 55 6.97 12.17 1.06
N GLN A 56 6.01 11.64 1.84
CA GLN A 56 4.82 10.96 1.32
C GLN A 56 3.98 11.89 0.42
N PHE A 57 3.92 13.19 0.74
CA PHE A 57 3.23 14.21 -0.04
C PHE A 57 3.90 14.46 -1.40
N GLN A 58 5.24 14.38 -1.48
CA GLN A 58 5.99 14.46 -2.75
C GLN A 58 5.84 13.18 -3.58
N ARG A 59 5.63 12.03 -2.92
CA ARG A 59 5.63 10.70 -3.55
C ARG A 59 4.42 10.44 -4.45
N TRP A 60 3.28 11.02 -4.12
CA TRP A 60 2.05 10.89 -4.92
C TRP A 60 2.01 11.84 -6.12
N GLY A 61 2.98 12.77 -6.26
CA GLY A 61 3.12 13.66 -7.41
C GLY A 61 1.83 14.41 -7.74
N MET A 62 1.13 13.98 -8.79
CA MET A 62 -0.14 14.59 -9.23
C MET A 62 -1.36 14.17 -8.40
N LEU A 63 -1.33 13.00 -7.75
CA LEU A 63 -2.36 12.51 -6.84
C LEU A 63 -2.21 13.08 -5.41
N ARG A 64 -1.26 14.00 -5.22
CA ARG A 64 -1.03 14.76 -3.99
C ARG A 64 -2.26 15.55 -3.52
N CYS A 65 -3.21 15.85 -4.42
CA CYS A 65 -4.47 16.52 -4.06
C CYS A 65 -5.33 15.71 -3.06
N PHE A 66 -5.23 14.38 -3.05
CA PHE A 66 -5.94 13.54 -2.07
C PHE A 66 -5.35 13.64 -0.65
N TRP A 67 -4.19 14.27 -0.50
CA TRP A 67 -3.39 14.32 0.71
C TRP A 67 -3.17 15.77 1.20
N VAL A 68 -3.98 16.72 0.71
CA VAL A 68 -4.02 18.07 1.29
C VAL A 68 -4.82 17.97 2.59
N PRO A 69 -4.26 18.40 3.75
CA PRO A 69 -4.97 18.37 5.04
C PRO A 69 -6.23 19.23 5.05
#